data_AF-A0A2S5KDR1-F1
#
_entry.id   AF-A0A2S5KDR1-F1
#
_cell.length_a   1.000
_cell.length_b   1.000
_cell.length_c   1.000
_cell.angle_alpha   90.00
_cell.angle_beta   90.00
_cell.angle_gamma   90.00
#
_symmetry.space_group_name_H-M   'P 1'
#
loop_
_entity.id
_entity.type
_entity.pdbx_description
1 polymer ?
#
loop_
_entity_poly.entity_id
_entity_poly.type
_entity_poly.pdbx_seq_one_letter_code
_entity_poly.pdbx_strand_id
1 'polypeptide(L)' 'MKGKVSVNVELSNHKYLLSHGKNVSAMTDAFFAEEVRKLKREAFIEENRAGMAEIAAHTEKYGSFSDKYRRW' A
#
# COMPACT_ATOMS: atom_id res chain seq x y z
N MET A 1 -1.29 -17.23 -9.72
CA MET A 1 -2.22 -18.13 -8.97
C MET A 1 -3.06 -17.28 -8.02
N LYS A 2 -4.32 -17.62 -7.79
CA LYS A 2 -5.14 -16.93 -6.79
C LYS A 2 -5.06 -17.66 -5.45
N GLY A 3 -4.79 -16.94 -4.37
CA GLY A 3 -4.90 -17.48 -3.02
C GLY A 3 -6.37 -17.64 -2.63
N LYS A 4 -6.74 -18.76 -2.00
CA LYS A 4 -8.08 -18.97 -1.46
C LYS A 4 -8.10 -18.56 0.01
N VAL A 5 -9.03 -17.69 0.38
CA VAL A 5 -9.25 -17.25 1.76
C VAL A 5 -10.65 -17.66 2.18
N SER A 6 -10.79 -18.27 3.36
CA SER A 6 -12.09 -18.60 3.98
C SER A 6 -12.34 -17.66 5.16
N VAL A 7 -13.43 -16.91 5.11
CA VAL A 7 -13.85 -16.00 6.18
C VAL A 7 -15.14 -16.54 6.80
N ASN A 8 -15.14 -16.72 8.11
CA ASN A 8 -16.33 -17.08 8.85
C ASN A 8 -17.12 -15.81 9.17
N VAL A 9 -18.39 -15.78 8.78
CA VAL A 9 -19.31 -14.67 9.03
C VAL A 9 -20.52 -15.23 9.75
N GLU A 10 -21.11 -14.43 10.63
CA GLU A 10 -22.36 -14.79 11.30
C GLU A 10 -23.46 -15.12 10.28
N LEU A 11 -24.19 -16.21 10.52
CA LEU A 11 -25.18 -16.73 9.57
C LEU A 11 -26.31 -15.72 9.29
N SER A 12 -26.74 -14.98 10.31
CA SER A 12 -27.74 -13.91 10.24
C SER A 12 -27.31 -12.83 9.23
N ASN A 13 -26.08 -12.33 9.39
CA ASN A 13 -25.49 -11.30 8.54
C ASN A 13 -25.26 -11.79 7.12
N HIS A 14 -24.79 -13.04 6.95
CA HIS A 14 -24.64 -13.65 5.64
C HIS A 14 -25.97 -13.78 4.90
N LYS A 15 -27.04 -14.24 5.57
CA LYS A 15 -28.39 -14.32 5.00
C LYS A 15 -28.92 -12.94 4.60
N TYR A 16 -28.71 -11.92 5.45
CA TYR A 16 -29.13 -10.56 5.18
C TYR A 16 -28.42 -9.95 3.95
N LEU A 17 -27.12 -10.18 3.82
CA LEU A 17 -26.35 -9.74 2.66
C LEU A 17 -26.80 -10.43 1.37
N LEU A 18 -27.04 -11.75 1.44
CA LEU A 18 -27.57 -12.51 0.32
C LEU A 18 -28.97 -12.03 -0.12
N SER A 19 -29.87 -11.71 0.83
CA SER A 19 -31.20 -11.20 0.49
C SER A 19 -31.16 -9.86 -0.23
N HIS A 20 -30.11 -9.06 -0.03
CA HIS A 20 -29.88 -7.79 -0.73
C HIS A 20 -29.02 -7.94 -1.99
N GLY A 21 -28.78 -9.17 -2.46
CA GLY A 21 -27.99 -9.47 -3.65
C GLY A 21 -26.50 -9.10 -3.50
N LYS A 22 -26.01 -8.94 -2.26
CA LYS A 22 -24.60 -8.63 -2.00
C LYS A 22 -23.79 -9.91 -1.88
N ASN A 23 -22.79 -10.06 -2.74
CA ASN A 23 -21.85 -11.16 -2.68
C ASN A 23 -20.72 -10.84 -1.68
N VAL A 24 -20.59 -11.67 -0.65
CA VAL A 24 -19.57 -11.51 0.40
C VAL A 24 -18.15 -11.61 -0.17
N SER A 25 -17.89 -12.48 -1.16
CA SER A 25 -16.54 -12.62 -1.71
C SER A 25 -16.08 -11.35 -2.43
N ALA A 26 -16.97 -10.75 -3.22
CA ALA A 26 -16.67 -9.49 -3.92
C ALA A 26 -16.44 -8.33 -2.93
N MET A 27 -17.21 -8.31 -1.83
CA MET A 27 -17.05 -7.31 -0.78
C MET A 27 -15.70 -7.48 -0.05
N THR A 28 -15.32 -8.70 0.31
CA THR A 28 -14.02 -8.98 0.93
C THR A 28 -12.87 -8.67 0.01
N ASP A 29 -12.97 -9.03 -1.28
CA ASP A 29 -11.92 -8.76 -2.26
C ASP A 29 -11.67 -7.25 -2.43
N ALA A 30 -12.74 -6.45 -2.49
CA ALA A 30 -12.66 -5.00 -2.57
C ALA A 30 -12.00 -4.40 -1.31
N PHE A 31 -12.43 -4.84 -0.13
CA PHE A 31 -11.87 -4.40 1.15
C PHE A 31 -10.38 -4.73 1.26
N PHE A 32 -9.99 -5.98 0.97
CA PHE A 32 -8.57 -6.38 0.99
C PHE A 32 -7.74 -5.57 -0.02
N ALA A 33 -8.27 -5.32 -1.21
CA ALA A 33 -7.55 -4.53 -2.21
C ALA A 33 -7.31 -3.09 -1.76
N GLU A 34 -8.28 -2.47 -1.09
CA GLU A 34 -8.15 -1.12 -0.54
C GLU A 34 -7.14 -1.09 0.62
N GLU A 35 -7.24 -2.01 1.57
CA GLU A 35 -6.36 -2.05 2.74
C GLU A 35 -4.90 -2.31 2.34
N VAL A 36 -4.68 -3.23 1.38
CA VAL A 36 -3.33 -3.49 0.85
C VAL A 36 -2.76 -2.25 0.15
N ARG A 37 -3.58 -1.49 -0.57
CA ARG A 37 -3.13 -0.23 -1.22
C ARG A 37 -2.74 0.81 -0.17
N LYS A 38 -3.49 0.91 0.92
CA LYS A 38 -3.20 1.83 2.02
C LYS A 38 -1.88 1.47 2.70
N LEU A 39 -1.71 0.22 3.10
CA LEU A 39 -0.47 -0.26 3.74
C LEU A 39 0.76 -0.07 2.84
N LYS A 40 0.63 -0.37 1.54
CA LYS A 40 1.72 -0.13 0.58
C LYS A 40 2.06 1.36 0.44
N ARG A 41 1.06 2.23 0.48
CA ARG A 41 1.28 3.68 0.41
C ARG A 41 2.00 4.18 1.66
N GLU A 42 1.59 3.75 2.84
CA GLU A 42 2.23 4.11 4.10
C GLU A 42 3.69 3.65 4.13
N ALA A 43 3.94 2.38 3.76
CA ALA A 43 5.29 1.84 3.63
C ALA A 43 6.15 2.64 2.62
N PHE A 44 5.59 3.01 1.46
CA PHE A 44 6.31 3.81 0.47
C PHE A 44 6.64 5.23 0.95
N ILE A 45 5.76 5.85 1.74
CA ILE A 45 6.03 7.18 2.32
C ILE A 45 7.17 7.09 3.33
N GLU A 46 7.20 6.05 4.15
CA GLU A 46 8.25 5.83 5.13
C GLU A 46 9.60 5.53 4.47
N GLU A 47 9.62 4.66 3.47
CA GLU A 47 10.81 4.35 2.67
C GLU A 47 11.35 5.59 1.95
N ASN A 48 10.48 6.39 1.32
CA ASN A 48 10.90 7.65 0.70
C ASN A 48 11.48 8.63 1.70
N ARG A 49 10.92 8.71 2.91
CA ARG A 49 11.44 9.62 3.94
C ARG A 49 12.86 9.21 4.36
N ALA A 50 13.12 7.91 4.49
CA ALA A 50 14.45 7.38 4.74
C ALA A 50 15.40 7.65 3.56
N GLY A 51 14.98 7.35 2.34
CA GLY A 51 15.77 7.60 1.13
C GLY A 51 16.10 9.08 0.92
N MET A 52 15.17 9.99 1.22
CA MET A 52 15.43 11.44 1.16
C MET A 52 16.44 11.89 2.23
N ALA A 53 16.45 11.28 3.41
CA ALA A 53 17.46 11.56 4.43
C ALA A 53 18.86 11.07 4.00
N GLU A 54 18.95 9.90 3.37
CA GLU A 54 20.19 9.39 2.79
C GLU A 54 20.71 10.29 1.66
N ILE A 55 19.83 10.73 0.76
CA ILE A 55 20.18 11.66 -0.32
C ILE A 55 20.67 12.99 0.26
N ALA A 56 20.02 13.53 1.30
CA ALA A 56 20.45 14.76 1.94
C ALA A 56 21.86 14.62 2.54
N ALA A 57 22.11 13.56 3.31
CA ALA A 57 23.42 13.29 3.89
C ALA A 57 24.51 13.07 2.82
N HIS A 58 24.17 12.39 1.71
CA HIS A 58 25.06 12.23 0.58
C HIS A 58 25.38 13.57 -0.10
N THR A 59 24.37 14.41 -0.32
CA THR A 59 24.50 15.74 -0.94
C THR A 59 25.34 16.68 -0.08
N GLU A 60 25.22 16.60 1.25
CA GLU A 60 26.05 17.36 2.18
C GLU A 60 27.53 16.92 2.12
N LYS A 61 27.78 15.61 2.05
CA LYS A 61 29.13 15.04 2.03
C LYS A 61 29.85 15.21 0.69
N TYR A 62 29.15 15.05 -0.43
CA TYR A 62 29.75 15.02 -1.77
C TYR A 62 29.45 16.27 -2.60
N GLY A 63 28.66 17.20 -2.05
CA GLY A 63 28.18 18.37 -2.76
C GLY A 63 26.95 18.06 -3.62
N SER A 64 26.28 19.12 -4.07
CA SER A 64 25.10 19.00 -4.91
C SER A 64 25.43 18.45 -6.30
N PHE A 65 24.61 17.50 -6.78
CA PHE A 65 24.55 17.08 -8.19
C PHE A 65 23.99 18.20 -9.13
N SER A 66 23.93 19.44 -8.65
CA SER A 66 23.73 20.64 -9.45
C SER A 66 24.74 20.69 -10.58
N ASP A 67 24.29 21.04 -11.79
CA ASP A 67 25.15 21.21 -12.97
C ASP A 67 26.34 22.15 -12.74
N LYS A 68 26.28 23.02 -11.71
CA LYS A 68 27.40 23.89 -11.33
C LYS A 68 28.62 23.16 -10.75
N TYR A 69 28.45 21.91 -10.28
CA TYR A 69 29.53 21.08 -9.71
C TYR A 69 29.84 19.83 -10.54
N ARG A 70 29.17 19.65 -11.67
CA ARG A 70 29.39 18.52 -12.57
C ARG A 70 30.67 18.78 -13.37
N ARG A 71 31.79 18.20 -12.93
CA ARG A 71 33.04 18.17 -13.73
C ARG A 71 32.88 17.10 -14.81
N TRP A 72 32.31 17.48 -15.94
CA TRP A 72 32.44 16.78 -17.21
C TRP A 72 33.02 17.78 -18.23
#